data_AF-A0A924IDW9-F1
#
_entry.id   AF-A0A924IDW9-F1
#
_cell.length_a   1.000
_cell.length_b   1.000
_cell.length_c   1.000
_cell.angle_alpha   90.00
_cell.angle_beta   90.00
_cell.angle_gamma   90.00
#
_symmetry.space_group_name_H-M   'P 1'
#
loop_
_entity.id
_entity.type
_entity.pdbx_description
1 polymer ?
#
loop_
_entity_poly.entity_id
_entity_poly.type
_entity_poly.pdbx_seq_one_letter_code
_entity_poly.pdbx_strand_id
1 'polypeptide(L)'
;IHDIVEIDAGDTFVYDTAGEATKRAREEKAADRIFGLLPDEQRLEFWALWEEFEAQETPTARFAGSIDRLAAIIPNFLNRGGSWAEHSISKERVLKRNEIIAQGSETLWEFVVALVEEAETQGYFG
;
A
#
# COMPACT_ATOMS: atom_id res chain seq x y z
N ILE A 1 9.33 8.25 -1.82
CA ILE A 1 8.56 9.48 -2.12
C ILE A 1 7.11 9.18 -2.48
N HIS A 2 6.70 7.91 -2.45
CA HIS A 2 5.46 7.43 -3.05
C HIS A 2 4.21 8.06 -2.44
N ASP A 3 4.16 8.22 -1.11
CA ASP A 3 3.02 8.84 -0.43
C ASP A 3 3.07 10.38 -0.34
N ILE A 4 4.04 11.07 -0.94
CA ILE A 4 4.11 12.54 -0.86
C ILE A 4 2.85 13.20 -1.44
N VAL A 5 2.24 12.56 -2.45
CA VAL A 5 1.00 13.02 -3.09
C VAL A 5 -0.19 13.03 -2.14
N GLU A 6 -0.14 12.25 -1.05
CA GLU A 6 -1.21 12.18 -0.06
C GLU A 6 -1.37 13.46 0.77
N ILE A 7 -0.37 14.37 0.73
CA ILE A 7 -0.48 15.71 1.34
C ILE A 7 -1.73 16.45 0.83
N ASP A 8 -2.05 16.29 -0.47
CA ASP A 8 -3.24 16.90 -1.07
C ASP A 8 -4.34 15.89 -1.37
N ALA A 9 -3.96 14.70 -1.82
CA ALA A 9 -4.93 13.68 -2.19
C ALA A 9 -5.68 13.18 -0.95
N GLY A 10 -4.99 13.09 0.20
CA GLY A 10 -5.43 12.38 1.39
C GLY A 10 -5.27 10.87 1.24
N ASP A 11 -4.97 10.20 2.35
CA ASP A 11 -4.88 8.74 2.43
C ASP A 11 -6.21 8.09 2.00
N THR A 12 -6.11 7.01 1.24
CA THR A 12 -7.25 6.19 0.83
C THR A 12 -7.14 4.85 1.53
N PHE A 13 -8.03 4.62 2.49
CA PHE A 13 -8.02 3.37 3.23
C PHE A 13 -8.06 2.18 2.26
N VAL A 14 -7.12 1.28 2.45
CA VAL A 14 -6.84 0.15 1.56
C VAL A 14 -8.02 -0.81 1.30
N TYR A 15 -9.08 -0.70 2.10
CA TYR A 15 -10.31 -1.47 2.01
C TYR A 15 -11.54 -0.61 1.67
N ASP A 16 -11.38 0.67 1.35
CA ASP A 16 -12.45 1.56 0.88
C ASP A 16 -12.55 1.56 -0.65
N THR A 17 -13.49 0.78 -1.18
CA THR A 17 -13.72 0.70 -2.63
C THR A 17 -14.28 1.99 -3.23
N ALA A 18 -14.97 2.82 -2.43
CA ALA A 18 -15.53 4.08 -2.92
C ALA A 18 -14.44 5.16 -3.03
N GLY A 19 -13.57 5.26 -2.02
CA GLY A 19 -12.39 6.13 -2.03
C GLY A 19 -11.42 5.78 -3.17
N GLU A 20 -11.21 4.49 -3.42
CA GLU A 20 -10.33 3.97 -4.48
C GLU A 20 -10.72 4.48 -5.88
N ALA A 21 -12.02 4.58 -6.17
CA ALA A 21 -12.52 4.98 -7.50
C ALA A 21 -12.05 6.37 -7.94
N THR A 22 -11.70 7.25 -6.99
CA THR A 22 -11.20 8.61 -7.27
C THR A 22 -9.72 8.80 -6.91
N LYS A 23 -9.09 7.78 -6.32
CA LYS A 23 -7.72 7.84 -5.76
C LYS A 23 -6.73 8.33 -6.81
N ARG A 24 -6.63 7.62 -7.93
CA ARG A 24 -5.67 7.93 -9.00
C ARG A 24 -5.77 9.38 -9.50
N ALA A 25 -6.97 9.87 -9.77
CA ALA A 25 -7.17 11.24 -10.26
C ALA A 25 -6.81 12.31 -9.21
N ARG A 26 -7.04 12.03 -7.92
CA ARG A 26 -6.63 12.92 -6.83
C ARG A 26 -5.11 12.97 -6.72
N GLU A 27 -4.45 11.82 -6.79
CA GLU A 27 -3.00 11.71 -6.64
C GLU A 27 -2.22 12.27 -7.83
N GLU A 28 -2.68 12.06 -9.07
CA GLU A 28 -2.07 12.68 -10.25
C GLU A 28 -2.09 14.21 -10.13
N LYS A 29 -3.24 14.78 -9.74
CA LYS A 29 -3.36 16.23 -9.51
C LYS A 29 -2.45 16.72 -8.39
N ALA A 30 -2.30 15.93 -7.33
CA ALA A 30 -1.41 16.23 -6.22
C ALA A 30 0.06 16.19 -6.65
N ALA A 31 0.47 15.16 -7.40
CA ALA A 31 1.80 15.03 -7.95
C ALA A 31 2.16 16.20 -8.87
N ASP A 32 1.26 16.57 -9.78
CA ASP A 32 1.44 17.72 -10.67
C ASP A 32 1.71 19.01 -9.89
N ARG A 33 0.96 19.25 -8.81
CA ARG A 33 1.14 20.44 -7.98
C ARG A 33 2.42 20.36 -7.14
N ILE A 34 2.62 19.25 -6.42
CA ILE A 34 3.68 19.12 -5.41
C ILE A 34 5.05 18.98 -6.06
N PHE A 35 5.20 18.08 -7.04
CA PHE A 35 6.46 17.97 -7.78
C PHE A 35 6.68 19.19 -8.68
N GLY A 36 5.60 19.88 -9.09
CA GLY A 36 5.65 21.18 -9.75
C GLY A 36 6.32 22.31 -8.94
N LEU A 37 6.54 22.12 -7.64
CA LEU A 37 7.29 23.07 -6.80
C LEU A 37 8.81 22.91 -6.92
N LEU A 38 9.27 21.79 -7.48
CA LEU A 38 10.69 21.47 -7.63
C LEU A 38 11.25 22.09 -8.93
N PRO A 39 12.58 22.29 -9.03
CA PRO A 39 13.25 22.55 -10.30
C PRO A 39 12.93 21.49 -11.36
N ASP A 40 12.92 21.88 -12.64
CA ASP A 40 12.42 21.04 -13.73
C ASP A 40 13.03 19.62 -13.77
N GLU A 41 14.34 19.49 -13.54
CA GLU A 41 15.02 18.18 -13.52
C GLU A 41 14.49 17.28 -12.39
N GLN A 42 14.39 17.81 -11.17
CA GLN A 42 13.88 17.07 -10.02
C GLN A 42 12.39 16.79 -10.13
N ARG A 43 11.61 17.72 -10.68
CA ARG A 43 10.19 17.51 -10.97
C ARG A 43 10.00 16.29 -11.87
N LEU A 44 10.74 16.22 -12.98
CA LEU A 44 10.64 15.12 -13.94
C LEU A 44 11.08 13.79 -13.32
N GLU A 45 12.18 13.79 -12.56
CA GLU A 45 12.68 12.61 -11.86
C GLU A 45 11.66 12.08 -10.85
N PHE A 46 11.14 12.94 -9.97
CA PHE A 46 10.22 12.54 -8.91
C PHE A 46 8.89 12.08 -9.48
N TRP A 47 8.47 12.71 -10.57
CA TRP A 47 7.26 12.29 -11.26
C TRP A 47 7.40 10.89 -11.86
N ALA A 48 8.53 10.62 -12.52
CA ALA A 48 8.83 9.31 -13.07
C ALA A 48 8.97 8.23 -11.98
N LEU A 49 9.64 8.53 -10.87
CA LEU A 49 9.78 7.60 -9.74
C LEU A 49 8.44 7.27 -9.06
N TRP A 50 7.57 8.27 -8.92
CA TRP A 50 6.24 8.05 -8.38
C TRP A 50 5.40 7.18 -9.33
N GLU A 51 5.43 7.47 -10.63
CA GLU A 51 4.67 6.70 -11.62
C GLU A 51 5.19 5.25 -11.74
N GLU A 52 6.51 5.06 -11.66
CA GLU A 52 7.13 3.74 -11.59
C GLU A 52 6.61 2.95 -10.38
N PHE A 53 6.51 3.59 -9.22
CA PHE A 53 5.95 2.96 -8.02
C PHE A 53 4.47 2.60 -8.21
N GLU A 54 3.63 3.51 -8.70
CA GLU A 54 2.20 3.24 -8.93
C GLU A 54 1.96 2.11 -9.93
N ALA A 55 2.75 2.05 -11.01
CA ALA A 55 2.60 1.02 -12.04
C ALA A 55 2.97 -0.39 -11.54
N GLN A 56 3.87 -0.51 -10.56
CA GLN A 56 4.32 -1.81 -10.01
C GLN A 56 4.87 -2.77 -11.10
N GLU A 57 5.44 -2.23 -12.18
CA GLU A 57 5.92 -3.03 -13.32
C GLU A 57 7.39 -3.44 -13.19
N THR A 58 8.23 -2.59 -12.62
CA THR A 58 9.67 -2.86 -12.48
C THR A 58 9.95 -3.72 -11.25
N PRO A 59 11.07 -4.47 -11.22
CA PRO A 59 11.46 -5.23 -10.02
C PRO A 59 11.58 -4.35 -8.77
N THR A 60 12.11 -3.14 -8.92
CA THR A 60 12.26 -2.17 -7.82
C THR A 60 10.89 -1.73 -7.30
N ALA A 61 9.97 -1.36 -8.19
CA ALA A 61 8.62 -0.95 -7.82
C ALA A 61 7.86 -2.06 -7.07
N ARG A 62 7.92 -3.29 -7.59
CA ARG A 62 7.27 -4.46 -6.96
C ARG A 62 7.83 -4.76 -5.58
N PHE A 63 9.16 -4.68 -5.43
CA PHE A 63 9.78 -4.86 -4.12
C PHE A 63 9.39 -3.74 -3.16
N ALA A 64 9.43 -2.48 -3.59
CA ALA A 64 9.00 -1.33 -2.78
C ALA A 64 7.52 -1.45 -2.36
N GLY A 65 6.62 -1.80 -3.28
CA GLY A 65 5.21 -2.02 -2.99
C GLY A 65 4.93 -3.25 -2.11
N SER A 66 5.86 -4.21 -2.07
CA SER A 66 5.83 -5.32 -1.11
C SER A 66 6.16 -4.84 0.30
N ILE A 67 7.21 -4.02 0.45
CA ILE A 67 7.58 -3.42 1.73
C ILE A 67 6.49 -2.48 2.25
N ASP A 68 5.89 -1.68 1.38
CA ASP A 68 4.78 -0.79 1.71
C ASP A 68 3.58 -1.56 2.32
N ARG A 69 3.17 -2.66 1.69
CA ARG A 69 2.09 -3.51 2.22
C ARG A 69 2.40 -4.10 3.60
N LEU A 70 3.66 -4.47 3.85
CA LEU A 70 4.07 -4.95 5.18
C LEU A 70 3.89 -3.89 6.26
N ALA A 71 4.07 -2.61 5.91
CA ALA A 71 3.85 -1.49 6.84
C ALA A 71 2.39 -1.39 7.30
N ALA A 72 1.42 -1.89 6.52
CA ALA A 72 0.04 -2.02 6.96
C ALA A 72 -0.24 -3.33 7.72
N ILE A 73 0.35 -4.45 7.28
CA ILE A 73 0.07 -5.78 7.84
C ILE A 73 0.66 -5.93 9.25
N ILE A 74 1.94 -5.58 9.43
CA ILE A 74 2.66 -5.80 10.69
C ILE A 74 1.99 -5.06 11.86
N PRO A 75 1.62 -3.77 11.75
CA PRO A 75 0.95 -3.08 12.84
C PRO A 75 -0.42 -3.67 13.19
N ASN A 76 -1.20 -4.15 12.22
CA ASN A 76 -2.48 -4.81 12.52
C ASN A 76 -2.25 -6.08 13.36
N PHE A 77 -1.25 -6.89 13.02
CA PHE A 77 -0.88 -8.04 13.84
C PHE A 77 -0.43 -7.64 15.24
N LEU A 78 0.50 -6.68 15.35
CA LEU A 78 1.04 -6.22 16.65
C LEU A 78 -0.04 -5.61 17.55
N ASN A 79 -1.05 -4.98 16.94
CA ASN A 79 -2.19 -4.37 17.63
C ASN A 79 -3.38 -5.33 17.78
N ARG A 80 -3.15 -6.65 17.71
CA ARG A 80 -4.16 -7.69 17.94
C ARG A 80 -5.42 -7.54 17.07
N GLY A 81 -5.20 -7.21 15.80
CA GLY A 81 -6.25 -6.96 14.82
C GLY A 81 -6.32 -5.52 14.37
N GLY A 82 -6.09 -4.54 15.26
CA GLY A 82 -6.13 -3.12 14.91
C GLY A 82 -7.29 -2.75 13.97
N SER A 83 -6.96 -2.13 12.84
CA SER A 83 -7.93 -1.77 11.80
C SER A 83 -8.64 -2.97 11.16
N TRP A 84 -8.07 -4.17 11.17
CA TRP A 84 -8.79 -5.37 10.71
C TRP A 84 -10.00 -5.65 11.59
N ALA A 85 -9.83 -5.64 12.91
CA ALA A 85 -10.92 -5.88 13.85
C ALA A 85 -11.92 -4.70 13.86
N GLU A 86 -11.43 -3.46 13.85
CA GLU A 86 -12.26 -2.24 13.86
C GLU A 86 -13.19 -2.14 12.64
N HIS A 87 -12.74 -2.63 11.49
CA HIS A 87 -13.47 -2.54 10.23
C HIS A 87 -14.01 -3.90 9.74
N SER A 88 -14.06 -4.93 10.58
CA SER A 88 -14.53 -6.28 10.25
C SER A 88 -13.93 -6.82 8.94
N ILE A 89 -12.60 -6.71 8.82
CA ILE A 89 -11.84 -7.21 7.68
C ILE A 89 -11.56 -8.69 7.92
N SER A 90 -12.00 -9.54 6.99
CA SER A 90 -11.74 -10.98 7.07
C SER A 90 -10.32 -11.35 6.60
N LYS A 91 -9.83 -12.50 7.08
CA LYS A 91 -8.58 -13.12 6.63
C LYS A 91 -8.47 -13.22 5.11
N GLU A 92 -9.53 -13.70 4.45
CA GLU A 92 -9.55 -13.89 2.99
C GLU A 92 -9.33 -12.57 2.27
N ARG A 93 -9.91 -11.49 2.80
CA ARG A 93 -9.77 -10.14 2.24
C ARG A 93 -8.34 -9.62 2.40
N VAL A 94 -7.71 -9.86 3.55
CA VAL A 94 -6.29 -9.52 3.79
C VAL A 94 -5.39 -10.30 2.84
N LEU A 95 -5.53 -11.63 2.74
CA LEU A 95 -4.71 -12.46 1.86
C LEU A 95 -4.90 -12.08 0.39
N LYS A 96 -6.15 -11.92 -0.06
CA LYS A 96 -6.46 -11.61 -1.45
C LYS A 96 -5.85 -10.28 -1.90
N ARG A 97 -5.91 -9.26 -1.04
CA ARG A 97 -5.31 -7.95 -1.34
C ARG A 97 -3.78 -8.02 -1.45
N ASN A 98 -3.15 -8.84 -0.61
CA ASN A 98 -1.71 -8.83 -0.43
C ASN A 98 -0.96 -9.93 -1.22
N GLU A 99 -1.67 -10.79 -1.98
CA GLU A 99 -1.06 -11.84 -2.81
C GLU A 99 -0.02 -11.31 -3.81
N ILE A 100 -0.14 -10.03 -4.21
CA ILE A 100 0.80 -9.35 -5.10
C ILE A 100 2.22 -9.23 -4.52
N ILE A 101 2.39 -9.35 -3.20
CA ILE A 101 3.71 -9.38 -2.54
C ILE A 101 4.58 -10.49 -3.14
N ALA A 102 3.99 -11.61 -3.56
CA ALA A 102 4.72 -12.71 -4.19
C ALA A 102 5.45 -12.29 -5.48
N GLN A 103 4.96 -11.26 -6.18
CA GLN A 103 5.62 -10.73 -7.39
C GLN A 103 6.86 -9.89 -7.09
N GLY A 104 6.97 -9.34 -5.88
CA GLY A 104 8.16 -8.61 -5.41
C GLY A 104 9.12 -9.49 -4.58
N SER A 105 8.58 -10.41 -3.79
CA SER A 105 9.34 -11.41 -3.03
C SER A 105 8.47 -12.55 -2.53
N GLU A 106 8.73 -13.77 -2.99
CA GLU A 106 8.09 -15.00 -2.50
C GLU A 106 8.33 -15.19 -0.99
N THR A 107 9.56 -14.93 -0.51
CA THR A 107 9.90 -15.04 0.91
C THR A 107 9.09 -14.10 1.80
N LEU A 108 8.88 -12.85 1.36
CA LEU A 108 8.03 -11.91 2.11
C LEU A 108 6.56 -12.35 2.08
N TRP A 109 6.10 -12.95 0.98
CA TRP A 109 4.75 -13.45 0.89
C TRP A 109 4.51 -14.64 1.83
N GLU A 110 5.43 -15.61 1.88
CA GLU A 110 5.38 -16.73 2.82
C GLU A 110 5.34 -16.24 4.28
N PHE A 111 6.14 -15.22 4.60
CA PHE A 111 6.10 -14.58 5.91
C PHE A 111 4.72 -13.96 6.22
N VAL A 112 4.12 -13.25 5.27
CA VAL A 112 2.78 -12.66 5.43
C VAL A 112 1.72 -13.72 5.64
N VAL A 113 1.74 -14.81 4.86
CA VAL A 113 0.79 -15.91 5.00
C VAL A 113 0.87 -16.50 6.41
N ALA A 114 2.09 -16.82 6.88
CA ALA A 114 2.28 -17.36 8.23
C ALA A 114 1.80 -16.39 9.33
N LEU A 115 2.07 -15.09 9.17
CA LEU A 115 1.63 -14.06 10.12
C LEU A 115 0.10 -13.93 10.16
N VAL A 116 -0.56 -13.98 9.01
CA VAL A 116 -2.02 -13.90 8.88
C VAL A 116 -2.69 -15.17 9.40
N GLU A 117 -2.07 -16.34 9.23
CA GLU A 117 -2.55 -17.59 9.84
C GLU A 117 -2.47 -17.53 11.36
N GLU A 118 -1.39 -17.01 11.93
CA GLU A 118 -1.29 -16.80 13.39
C GLU A 118 -2.30 -15.75 13.88
N ALA A 119 -2.57 -14.71 13.10
CA ALA A 119 -3.60 -13.72 13.45
C ALA A 119 -5.00 -14.37 13.58
N GLU A 120 -5.30 -15.35 12.71
CA GLU A 120 -6.55 -16.11 12.73
C GLU A 120 -6.66 -16.99 13.99
N THR A 121 -5.59 -17.71 14.34
CA THR A 121 -5.58 -18.57 15.55
C THR A 121 -5.77 -17.74 16.82
N GLN A 122 -5.31 -16.48 16.82
CA GLN A 122 -5.44 -15.54 17.92
C GLN A 122 -6.76 -14.74 17.91
N GLY A 123 -7.58 -14.89 16.87
CA GLY A 123 -8.88 -14.20 16.75
C GLY A 123 -8.76 -12.69 16.48
N TYR A 124 -7.80 -12.27 15.66
CA TYR A 124 -7.53 -10.84 15.37
C TYR A 124 -8.38 -10.25 14.24
N PHE A 125 -9.15 -11.07 13.52
CA PHE A 125 -10.08 -10.60 12.51
C PHE A 125 -11.46 -10.33 13.11
N GLY A 126 -12.20 -9.39 12.48
CA GLY A 126 -13.53 -8.97 12.93
C GLY A 126 -14.68 -9.49 12.09
#